data_AF-A0A6H1ZW59-F1
#
_entry.id   AF-A0A6H1ZW59-F1
#
_cell.length_a   1.000
_cell.length_b   1.000
_cell.length_c   1.000
_cell.angle_alpha   90.00
_cell.angle_beta   90.00
_cell.angle_gamma   90.00
#
_symmetry.space_group_name_H-M   'P 1'
#
loop_
_entity.id
_entity.type
_entity.pdbx_description
1 polymer ?
#
loop_
_entity_poly.entity_id
_entity_poly.type
_entity_poly.pdbx_seq_one_letter_code
_entity_poly.pdbx_strand_id
1 'polypeptide(L)'
;MEKLKIKEDIIPEKKLVVEPVDLTAPKKEDSAEKVEVDKIQLENILERIAELEGRKVQKRAQLKNKICRVRFIDDKIVTAYGKSWEKRLPDGGKVLVIEVITEDKKKHEVEFIDFNENGTQLEAEIIDSKKEEKEEKLGFVFAKKVDYDNYRTYETDKEVPLINKSVKFTYKLRLPDGKEIWLDEEAIN
;
A
#
# COMPACT_ATOMS: atom_id res chain seq x y z
N MET A 1 9.22 88.71 44.94
CA MET A 1 8.18 88.12 44.07
C MET A 1 8.82 87.05 43.23
N GLU A 2 8.31 85.83 43.38
CA GLU A 2 8.93 84.57 43.02
C GLU A 2 8.90 84.28 41.51
N LYS A 3 9.95 83.62 41.03
CA LYS A 3 10.01 83.00 39.71
C LYS A 3 9.19 81.71 39.72
N LEU A 4 8.14 81.62 38.90
CA LEU A 4 7.43 80.37 38.65
C LEU A 4 7.83 79.79 37.29
N LYS A 5 8.35 78.57 37.39
CA LYS A 5 8.95 77.75 36.33
C LYS A 5 7.89 77.19 35.40
N ILE A 6 8.17 77.24 34.11
CA ILE A 6 7.48 76.51 33.04
C ILE A 6 7.77 75.01 33.22
N LYS A 7 6.73 74.18 33.22
CA LYS A 7 6.83 72.74 32.96
C LYS A 7 6.00 72.45 31.72
N GLU A 8 6.67 72.36 30.58
CA GLU A 8 6.15 71.70 29.40
C GLU A 8 6.59 70.23 29.49
N ASP A 9 5.62 69.33 29.60
CA ASP A 9 5.86 67.89 29.53
C ASP A 9 6.22 67.52 28.09
N ILE A 10 7.52 67.37 27.83
CA ILE A 10 8.06 66.88 26.56
C ILE A 10 7.91 65.35 26.55
N ILE A 11 6.98 64.85 25.74
CA ILE A 11 6.86 63.44 25.38
C ILE A 11 8.10 63.07 24.53
N PRO A 12 8.92 62.09 24.90
CA PRO A 12 10.07 61.72 24.07
C PRO A 12 9.59 60.98 22.82
N GLU A 13 9.80 61.59 21.64
CA GLU A 13 9.68 60.92 20.35
C GLU A 13 10.65 59.74 20.31
N LYS A 14 10.11 58.52 20.24
CA LYS A 14 10.89 57.33 19.89
C LYS A 14 11.41 57.50 18.46
N LYS A 15 12.70 57.77 18.31
CA LYS A 15 13.40 57.62 17.03
C LYS A 15 13.31 56.16 16.59
N LEU A 16 12.54 55.89 15.54
CA LEU A 16 12.65 54.68 14.73
C LEU A 16 14.01 54.73 14.03
N VAL A 17 14.95 53.90 14.47
CA VAL A 17 16.17 53.61 13.71
C VAL A 17 15.76 52.65 12.60
N VAL A 18 15.56 53.18 11.40
CA VAL A 18 15.40 52.38 10.18
C VAL A 18 16.80 52.20 9.63
N GLU A 19 17.38 51.02 9.82
CA GLU A 19 18.61 50.66 9.13
C GLU A 19 18.30 50.50 7.63
N PRO A 20 19.11 51.08 6.72
CA PRO A 20 18.89 50.92 5.29
C PRO A 20 19.15 49.46 4.89
N VAL A 21 18.12 48.78 4.40
CA VAL A 21 18.25 47.47 3.75
C VAL A 21 18.97 47.68 2.42
N ASP A 22 20.16 47.12 2.29
CA ASP A 22 20.88 47.06 1.01
C ASP A 22 20.07 46.18 0.04
N LEU A 23 19.47 46.82 -0.97
CA LEU A 23 18.64 46.19 -1.99
C LEU A 23 19.45 45.81 -3.25
N THR A 24 20.77 45.68 -3.16
CA THR A 24 21.55 45.19 -4.29
C THR A 24 21.20 43.72 -4.59
N ALA A 25 20.61 43.50 -5.75
CA ALA A 25 20.33 42.16 -6.27
C ALA A 25 21.63 41.34 -6.35
N PRO A 26 21.63 40.07 -5.91
CA PRO A 26 22.82 39.24 -6.03
C PRO A 26 23.18 39.09 -7.51
N LYS A 27 24.43 39.44 -7.86
CA LYS A 27 24.96 39.24 -9.22
C LYS A 27 24.89 37.76 -9.54
N LYS A 28 24.25 37.43 -10.66
CA LYS A 28 24.22 36.08 -11.23
C LYS A 28 25.65 35.75 -11.68
N GLU A 29 26.36 34.93 -10.90
CA GLU A 29 27.60 34.31 -11.36
C GLU A 29 27.21 33.25 -12.40
N ASP A 30 27.59 33.49 -13.66
CA ASP A 30 27.59 32.48 -14.71
C ASP A 30 28.70 31.45 -14.40
N SER A 31 28.48 30.59 -13.40
CA SER A 31 29.20 29.32 -13.31
C SER A 31 28.34 28.28 -14.01
N ALA A 32 28.66 27.98 -15.27
CA ALA A 32 28.30 26.68 -15.82
C ALA A 32 29.00 25.63 -14.96
N GLU A 33 28.32 25.17 -13.91
CA GLU A 33 28.76 24.06 -13.07
C GLU A 33 28.97 22.87 -14.01
N LYS A 34 30.24 22.58 -14.32
CA LYS A 34 30.60 21.29 -14.89
C LYS A 34 30.30 20.27 -13.80
N VAL A 35 29.24 19.50 -14.00
CA VAL A 35 28.96 18.32 -13.20
C VAL A 35 30.05 17.30 -13.51
N GLU A 36 31.10 17.26 -12.68
CA GLU A 36 32.05 16.16 -12.67
C GLU A 36 31.38 14.96 -12.00
N VAL A 37 30.88 14.04 -12.83
CA VAL A 37 30.36 12.75 -12.34
C VAL A 37 31.54 11.81 -12.19
N ASP A 38 31.79 11.34 -10.97
CA ASP A 38 32.82 10.35 -10.69
C ASP A 38 32.55 9.08 -11.52
N LYS A 39 33.54 8.67 -12.31
CA LYS A 39 33.44 7.51 -13.21
C LYS A 39 33.04 6.25 -12.45
N ILE A 40 33.48 6.12 -11.19
CA ILE A 40 33.16 5.00 -10.31
C ILE A 40 31.66 5.02 -9.94
N GLN A 41 31.09 6.20 -9.69
CA GLN A 41 29.66 6.32 -9.42
C GLN A 41 28.81 5.96 -10.63
N LEU A 42 29.26 6.34 -11.84
CA LEU A 42 28.57 5.99 -13.07
C LEU A 42 28.59 4.47 -13.32
N GLU A 43 29.74 3.82 -13.12
CA GLU A 43 29.89 2.36 -13.23
C GLU A 43 28.99 1.63 -12.23
N ASN A 44 28.95 2.08 -10.97
CA ASN A 44 28.04 1.53 -9.96
C ASN A 44 26.55 1.70 -10.32
N ILE A 45 26.18 2.84 -10.91
CA ILE A 45 24.79 3.07 -11.38
C ILE A 45 24.47 2.15 -12.56
N LEU A 46 25.40 1.98 -13.51
CA LEU A 46 25.24 1.09 -14.65
C LEU A 46 25.13 -0.38 -14.22
N GLU A 47 25.95 -0.84 -13.28
CA GLU A 47 25.85 -2.18 -12.70
C GLU A 47 24.51 -2.39 -12.00
N ARG A 48 24.05 -1.39 -11.23
CA ARG A 48 22.75 -1.46 -10.56
C ARG A 48 21.59 -1.45 -11.55
N ILE A 49 21.71 -0.74 -12.67
CA ILE A 49 20.74 -0.82 -13.77
C ILE A 49 20.77 -2.20 -14.41
N ALA A 50 21.95 -2.76 -14.69
CA ALA A 50 22.11 -4.10 -15.26
C ALA A 50 21.56 -5.19 -14.32
N GLU A 51 21.74 -5.06 -13.00
CA GLU A 51 21.09 -5.92 -12.00
C GLU A 51 19.57 -5.76 -12.01
N LEU A 52 19.06 -4.53 -12.11
CA LEU A 52 17.62 -4.28 -12.18
C LEU A 52 17.01 -4.80 -13.50
N GLU A 53 17.74 -4.73 -14.60
CA GLU A 53 17.35 -5.32 -15.90
C GLU A 53 17.43 -6.85 -15.87
N GLY A 54 18.47 -7.42 -15.27
CA GLY A 54 18.59 -8.86 -15.02
C GLY A 54 17.45 -9.38 -14.14
N ARG A 55 17.08 -8.63 -13.09
CA ARG A 55 15.88 -8.90 -12.27
C ARG A 55 14.58 -8.73 -13.06
N LYS A 56 14.49 -7.80 -14.02
CA LYS A 56 13.34 -7.68 -14.94
C LYS A 56 13.25 -8.86 -15.90
N VAL A 57 14.37 -9.38 -16.40
CA VAL A 57 14.43 -10.59 -17.23
C VAL A 57 14.04 -11.82 -16.42
N GLN A 58 14.48 -11.93 -15.16
CA GLN A 58 14.01 -12.97 -14.23
C GLN A 58 12.52 -12.82 -13.90
N LYS A 59 11.99 -11.61 -13.68
CA LYS A 59 10.54 -11.37 -13.52
C LYS A 59 9.76 -11.72 -14.79
N ARG A 60 10.32 -11.47 -15.98
CA ARG A 60 9.76 -11.95 -17.26
C ARG A 60 9.84 -13.48 -17.40
N ALA A 61 10.86 -14.12 -16.85
CA ALA A 61 10.95 -15.57 -16.79
C ALA A 61 10.01 -16.19 -15.73
N GLN A 62 9.64 -15.46 -14.67
CA GLN A 62 8.63 -15.86 -13.70
C GLN A 62 7.20 -15.80 -14.26
N LEU A 63 6.94 -15.05 -15.34
CA LEU A 63 5.71 -15.15 -16.13
C LEU A 63 5.58 -16.47 -16.91
N LYS A 64 6.53 -17.42 -16.79
CA LYS A 64 6.48 -18.73 -17.47
C LYS A 64 5.48 -19.73 -16.89
N ASN A 65 4.91 -19.48 -15.72
CA ASN A 65 3.80 -20.29 -15.23
C ASN A 65 2.53 -19.45 -15.25
N LYS A 66 1.96 -19.28 -16.44
CA LYS A 66 0.55 -18.91 -16.60
C LYS A 66 -0.37 -20.06 -16.17
N ILE A 67 0.10 -21.06 -15.46
CA ILE A 67 -0.69 -22.22 -15.08
C ILE A 67 -1.03 -22.05 -13.60
N CYS A 68 -2.31 -22.15 -13.28
CA CYS A 68 -2.82 -22.19 -11.92
C CYS A 68 -3.68 -23.44 -11.75
N ARG A 69 -3.96 -23.83 -10.50
CA ARG A 69 -4.89 -24.91 -10.21
C ARG A 69 -6.24 -24.34 -9.83
N VAL A 70 -7.27 -24.94 -10.42
CA VAL A 70 -8.67 -24.68 -10.14
C VAL A 70 -9.23 -25.89 -9.43
N ARG A 71 -10.01 -25.67 -8.38
CA ARG A 71 -10.63 -26.73 -7.59
C ARG A 71 -12.09 -26.91 -7.95
N PHE A 72 -12.58 -28.14 -7.77
CA PHE A 72 -13.95 -28.52 -8.04
C PHE A 72 -14.61 -29.16 -6.83
N ILE A 73 -15.92 -28.96 -6.71
CA ILE A 73 -16.81 -29.64 -5.76
C ILE A 73 -18.03 -30.06 -6.55
N ASP A 74 -18.40 -31.35 -6.48
CA ASP A 74 -19.54 -31.91 -7.20
C ASP A 74 -19.57 -31.49 -8.69
N ASP A 75 -18.43 -31.65 -9.38
CA ASP A 75 -18.20 -31.25 -10.77
C ASP A 75 -18.33 -29.74 -11.09
N LYS A 76 -18.47 -28.90 -10.06
CA LYS A 76 -18.55 -27.44 -10.21
C LYS A 76 -17.25 -26.77 -9.81
N ILE A 77 -16.88 -25.76 -10.59
CA ILE A 77 -15.71 -24.92 -10.30
C ILE A 77 -15.96 -24.11 -9.05
N VAL A 78 -15.00 -24.13 -8.12
CA VAL A 78 -14.95 -23.21 -6.99
C VAL A 78 -14.43 -21.86 -7.48
N THR A 79 -15.21 -20.82 -7.25
CA THR A 79 -14.97 -19.47 -7.77
C THR A 79 -14.57 -18.44 -6.73
N ALA A 80 -14.89 -18.68 -5.46
CA ALA A 80 -14.48 -17.86 -4.32
C ALA A 80 -14.62 -18.64 -3.01
N TYR A 81 -13.97 -18.15 -1.96
CA TYR A 81 -14.12 -18.65 -0.60
C TYR A 81 -14.88 -17.63 0.25
N GLY A 82 -15.70 -18.14 1.16
CA GLY A 82 -16.46 -17.34 2.11
C GLY A 82 -15.85 -17.42 3.50
N LYS A 83 -16.72 -17.47 4.52
CA LYS A 83 -16.29 -17.59 5.92
C LYS A 83 -15.78 -19.00 6.23
N SER A 84 -14.89 -19.11 7.20
CA SER A 84 -14.49 -20.38 7.81
C SER A 84 -14.84 -20.39 9.30
N TRP A 85 -15.19 -21.57 9.83
CA TRP A 85 -15.54 -21.73 11.25
C TRP A 85 -15.34 -23.18 11.73
N GLU A 86 -15.21 -23.35 13.04
CA GLU A 86 -15.19 -24.69 13.65
C GLU A 86 -16.61 -25.23 13.83
N LYS A 87 -16.83 -26.47 13.40
CA LYS A 87 -18.05 -27.23 13.68
C LYS A 87 -17.71 -28.40 14.60
N ARG A 88 -18.52 -28.56 15.66
CA ARG A 88 -18.37 -29.68 16.60
C ARG A 88 -19.14 -30.88 16.08
N LEU A 89 -18.48 -32.02 15.99
CA LEU A 89 -19.08 -33.27 15.55
C LEU A 89 -19.82 -33.97 16.70
N PRO A 90 -20.77 -34.87 16.39
CA PRO A 90 -21.54 -35.60 17.41
C PRO A 90 -20.69 -36.46 18.36
N ASP A 91 -19.51 -36.90 17.93
CA ASP A 91 -18.53 -37.66 18.71
C ASP A 91 -17.64 -36.77 19.61
N GLY A 92 -17.86 -35.45 19.59
CA GLY A 92 -17.07 -34.47 20.34
C GLY A 92 -15.85 -33.95 19.60
N GLY A 93 -15.56 -34.45 18.39
CA GLY A 93 -14.52 -33.95 17.50
C GLY A 93 -14.81 -32.52 17.02
N LYS A 94 -13.78 -31.87 16.47
CA LYS A 94 -13.90 -30.55 15.83
C LYS A 94 -13.36 -30.62 14.41
N VAL A 95 -14.11 -30.04 13.47
CA VAL A 95 -13.69 -29.89 12.08
C VAL A 95 -13.76 -28.43 11.66
N LEU A 96 -12.81 -28.01 10.83
CA LEU A 96 -12.86 -26.70 10.18
C LEU A 96 -13.76 -26.81 8.95
N VAL A 97 -14.83 -26.03 8.92
CA VAL A 97 -15.73 -25.89 7.77
C VAL A 97 -15.39 -24.60 7.06
N ILE A 98 -15.38 -24.65 5.73
CA ILE A 98 -15.24 -23.48 4.87
C ILE A 98 -16.48 -23.33 3.99
N GLU A 99 -16.95 -22.09 3.84
CA GLU A 99 -17.90 -21.74 2.81
C GLU A 99 -17.15 -21.60 1.48
N VAL A 100 -17.63 -22.28 0.44
CA VAL A 100 -17.12 -22.19 -0.92
C VAL A 100 -18.23 -21.75 -1.85
N ILE A 101 -17.90 -20.89 -2.80
CA ILE A 101 -18.83 -20.34 -3.79
C ILE A 101 -18.52 -20.97 -5.13
N THR A 102 -19.50 -21.61 -5.76
CA THR A 102 -19.33 -22.28 -7.06
C THR A 102 -19.75 -21.40 -8.23
N GLU A 103 -19.48 -21.83 -9.47
CA GLU A 103 -19.79 -21.06 -10.68
C GLU A 103 -21.27 -20.68 -10.86
N ASP A 104 -22.18 -21.44 -10.26
CA ASP A 104 -23.62 -21.15 -10.19
C ASP A 104 -23.97 -20.12 -9.09
N LYS A 105 -22.94 -19.52 -8.48
CA LYS A 105 -23.01 -18.55 -7.37
C LYS A 105 -23.70 -19.11 -6.12
N LYS A 106 -23.76 -20.43 -5.98
CA LYS A 106 -24.27 -21.08 -4.76
C LYS A 106 -23.16 -21.23 -3.73
N LYS A 107 -23.56 -21.15 -2.47
CA LYS A 107 -22.70 -21.38 -1.32
C LYS A 107 -22.82 -22.83 -0.91
N HIS A 108 -21.68 -23.46 -0.71
CA HIS A 108 -21.55 -24.82 -0.22
C HIS A 108 -20.71 -24.80 1.05
N GLU A 109 -21.04 -25.66 2.00
CA GLU A 109 -20.23 -25.87 3.21
C GLU A 109 -19.44 -27.15 3.01
N VAL A 110 -18.12 -27.07 3.07
CA VAL A 110 -17.26 -28.25 2.95
C VAL A 110 -16.30 -28.30 4.13
N GLU A 111 -16.03 -29.52 4.59
CA GLU A 111 -14.97 -29.76 5.55
C GLU A 111 -13.62 -29.49 4.88
N PHE A 112 -12.78 -28.67 5.50
CA PHE A 112 -11.53 -28.21 4.89
C PHE A 112 -10.58 -29.37 4.58
N ILE A 113 -10.59 -30.41 5.41
CA ILE A 113 -9.75 -31.61 5.23
C ILE A 113 -10.22 -32.36 3.98
N ASP A 114 -11.50 -32.74 3.94
CA ASP A 114 -12.07 -33.46 2.80
C ASP A 114 -11.92 -32.69 1.48
N PHE A 115 -12.08 -31.37 1.51
CA PHE A 115 -11.92 -30.55 0.32
C PHE A 115 -10.47 -30.54 -0.21
N ASN A 116 -9.47 -30.60 0.66
CA ASN A 116 -8.07 -30.67 0.24
C ASN A 116 -7.65 -32.08 -0.19
N GLU A 117 -8.14 -33.12 0.49
CA GLU A 117 -7.75 -34.51 0.23
C GLU A 117 -8.48 -35.12 -0.97
N ASN A 118 -9.77 -34.81 -1.12
CA ASN A 118 -10.64 -35.44 -2.11
C ASN A 118 -11.13 -34.47 -3.21
N GLY A 119 -10.78 -33.18 -3.12
CA GLY A 119 -11.12 -32.21 -4.15
C GLY A 119 -10.45 -32.51 -5.49
N THR A 120 -11.21 -32.44 -6.58
CA THR A 120 -10.63 -32.56 -7.93
C THR A 120 -9.94 -31.25 -8.28
N GLN A 121 -8.72 -31.33 -8.84
CA GLN A 121 -7.92 -30.18 -9.24
C GLN A 121 -7.59 -30.28 -10.73
N LEU A 122 -7.75 -29.17 -11.46
CA LEU A 122 -7.32 -29.06 -12.85
C LEU A 122 -6.36 -27.89 -13.02
N GLU A 123 -5.42 -28.05 -13.93
CA GLU A 123 -4.54 -26.98 -14.37
C GLU A 123 -5.25 -26.09 -15.41
N ALA A 124 -5.15 -24.78 -15.23
CA ALA A 124 -5.78 -23.78 -16.09
C ALA A 124 -4.79 -22.68 -16.48
N GLU A 125 -4.92 -22.16 -17.70
CA GLU A 125 -4.09 -21.07 -18.21
C GLU A 125 -4.64 -19.69 -17.82
N ILE A 126 -3.87 -18.89 -17.10
CA ILE A 126 -4.11 -17.48 -16.85
C ILE A 126 -3.88 -16.71 -18.15
N ILE A 127 -4.98 -16.18 -18.70
CA ILE A 127 -4.98 -15.43 -19.96
C ILE A 127 -5.04 -13.91 -19.73
N ASP A 128 -5.62 -13.46 -18.62
CA ASP A 128 -5.72 -12.04 -18.27
C ASP A 128 -5.77 -11.84 -16.74
N SER A 129 -5.54 -10.60 -16.28
CA SER A 129 -5.67 -10.24 -14.87
C SER A 129 -6.20 -8.81 -14.68
N LYS A 130 -6.98 -8.62 -13.61
CA LYS A 130 -7.56 -7.34 -13.22
C LYS A 130 -7.28 -7.09 -11.74
N LYS A 131 -6.83 -5.87 -11.44
CA LYS A 131 -6.57 -5.37 -10.10
C LYS A 131 -7.60 -4.31 -9.75
N GLU A 132 -8.29 -4.49 -8.63
CA GLU A 132 -9.23 -3.53 -8.06
C GLU A 132 -8.68 -3.03 -6.72
N GLU A 133 -8.55 -1.71 -6.60
CA GLU A 133 -8.15 -1.06 -5.35
C GLU A 133 -9.38 -0.38 -4.75
N LYS A 134 -9.62 -0.65 -3.48
CA LYS A 134 -10.69 0.00 -2.71
C LYS A 134 -10.06 0.65 -1.48
N GLU A 135 -10.36 1.92 -1.31
CA GLU A 135 -10.01 2.66 -0.10
C GLU A 135 -11.27 2.93 0.70
N GLU A 136 -11.27 2.53 1.96
CA GLU A 136 -12.37 2.75 2.90
C GLU A 136 -11.87 3.60 4.07
N LYS A 137 -12.55 4.70 4.34
CA LYS A 137 -12.27 5.55 5.50
C LYS A 137 -12.97 4.97 6.72
N LEU A 138 -12.19 4.43 7.66
CA LEU A 138 -12.70 3.86 8.91
C LEU A 138 -12.89 4.89 10.02
N GLY A 139 -12.40 6.12 9.82
CA GLY A 139 -12.47 7.21 10.80
C GLY A 139 -11.18 8.01 10.81
N PHE A 140 -10.76 8.44 12.00
CA PHE A 140 -9.52 9.18 12.21
C PHE A 140 -8.82 8.70 13.48
N VAL A 141 -7.51 8.94 13.54
CA VAL A 141 -6.67 8.80 14.73
C VAL A 141 -5.90 10.10 14.92
N PHE A 142 -5.56 10.42 16.17
CA PHE A 142 -4.76 11.59 16.46
C PHE A 142 -3.26 11.30 16.21
N ALA A 143 -2.58 12.20 15.51
CA ALA A 143 -1.15 12.06 15.26
C ALA A 143 -0.40 12.07 16.60
N LYS A 144 0.64 11.24 16.70
CA LYS A 144 1.52 11.21 17.87
C LYS A 144 2.79 11.97 17.59
N LYS A 145 3.24 12.75 18.56
CA LYS A 145 4.56 13.41 18.52
C LYS A 145 5.44 12.78 19.59
N VAL A 146 6.68 12.49 19.19
CA VAL A 146 7.71 11.98 20.09
C VAL A 146 8.55 13.17 20.54
N ASP A 147 8.69 13.32 21.85
CA ASP A 147 9.69 14.17 22.49
C ASP A 147 10.86 13.28 22.87
N TYR A 148 11.95 13.43 22.11
CA TYR A 148 13.18 12.64 22.27
C TYR A 148 14.01 13.08 23.48
N ASP A 149 13.82 14.31 23.97
CA ASP A 149 14.54 14.80 25.15
C ASP A 149 14.00 14.14 26.43
N ASN A 150 12.68 13.90 26.47
CA ASN A 150 12.00 13.28 27.60
C ASN A 150 11.60 11.81 27.37
N TYR A 151 11.94 11.23 26.21
CA TYR A 151 11.55 9.88 25.78
C TYR A 151 10.04 9.61 25.96
N ARG A 152 9.20 10.59 25.65
CA ARG A 152 7.74 10.50 25.81
C ARG A 152 7.04 10.68 24.48
N THR A 153 5.89 10.03 24.35
CA THR A 153 4.99 10.21 23.22
C THR A 153 3.68 10.81 23.72
N TYR A 154 3.23 11.88 23.07
CA TYR A 154 1.93 12.50 23.33
C TYR A 154 1.10 12.55 22.06
N GLU A 155 -0.21 12.42 22.24
CA GLU A 155 -1.18 12.65 21.17
C GLU A 155 -1.28 14.15 20.91
N THR A 156 -1.46 14.49 19.64
CA THR A 156 -1.62 15.86 19.15
C THR A 156 -3.05 16.06 18.69
N ASP A 157 -3.51 17.31 18.59
CA ASP A 157 -4.87 17.63 18.08
C ASP A 157 -5.01 17.41 16.57
N LYS A 158 -3.96 16.93 15.89
CA LYS A 158 -3.98 16.71 14.43
C LYS A 158 -4.63 15.37 14.12
N GLU A 159 -5.83 15.42 13.54
CA GLU A 159 -6.52 14.25 13.00
C GLU A 159 -5.81 13.71 11.75
N VAL A 160 -5.63 12.39 11.71
CA VAL A 160 -5.10 11.64 10.58
C VAL A 160 -6.14 10.61 10.18
N PRO A 161 -6.59 10.57 8.91
CA PRO A 161 -7.61 9.63 8.49
C PRO A 161 -7.09 8.19 8.59
N LEU A 162 -7.89 7.33 9.21
CA LEU A 162 -7.65 5.89 9.22
C LEU A 162 -8.22 5.32 7.92
N ILE A 163 -7.34 5.02 6.96
CA ILE A 163 -7.69 4.49 5.65
C ILE A 163 -7.35 3.00 5.61
N ASN A 164 -8.37 2.17 5.41
CA ASN A 164 -8.19 0.78 5.04
C ASN A 164 -8.06 0.68 3.53
N LYS A 165 -6.91 0.18 3.05
CA LYS A 165 -6.69 -0.08 1.63
C LYS A 165 -6.77 -1.58 1.39
N SER A 166 -7.77 -2.01 0.63
CA SER A 166 -7.90 -3.40 0.18
C SER A 166 -7.59 -3.48 -1.31
N VAL A 167 -6.77 -4.45 -1.70
CA VAL A 167 -6.48 -4.76 -3.09
C VAL A 167 -7.08 -6.12 -3.40
N LYS A 168 -7.84 -6.22 -4.48
CA LYS A 168 -8.41 -7.47 -4.97
C LYS A 168 -7.84 -7.78 -6.36
N PHE A 169 -7.25 -8.96 -6.51
CA PHE A 169 -6.83 -9.48 -7.79
C PHE A 169 -7.83 -10.50 -8.31
N THR A 170 -8.14 -10.41 -9.60
CA THR A 170 -9.00 -11.35 -10.33
C THR A 170 -8.28 -11.77 -11.60
N TYR A 171 -8.40 -13.05 -11.95
CA TYR A 171 -7.71 -13.65 -13.08
C TYR A 171 -8.72 -14.24 -14.03
N LYS A 172 -8.52 -14.00 -15.33
CA LYS A 172 -9.24 -14.70 -16.36
C LYS A 172 -8.47 -15.95 -16.71
N LEU A 173 -9.12 -17.10 -16.59
CA LEU A 173 -8.54 -18.42 -16.78
C LEU A 173 -9.16 -19.08 -18.01
N ARG A 174 -8.37 -19.90 -18.70
CA ARG A 174 -8.80 -20.85 -19.71
C ARG A 174 -8.59 -22.26 -19.18
N LEU A 175 -9.68 -23.00 -19.04
CA LEU A 175 -9.68 -24.40 -18.61
C LEU A 175 -9.26 -25.34 -19.77
N PRO A 176 -8.90 -26.61 -19.49
CA PRO A 176 -8.52 -27.58 -20.52
C PRO A 176 -9.58 -27.86 -21.59
N ASP A 177 -10.86 -27.66 -21.25
CA ASP A 177 -12.01 -27.78 -22.16
C ASP A 177 -12.20 -26.54 -23.06
N GLY A 178 -11.36 -25.51 -22.89
CA GLY A 178 -11.42 -24.24 -23.60
C GLY A 178 -12.37 -23.20 -23.00
N LYS A 179 -13.08 -23.52 -21.91
CA LYS A 179 -13.97 -22.58 -21.22
C LYS A 179 -13.16 -21.49 -20.52
N GLU A 180 -13.64 -20.25 -20.63
CA GLU A 180 -13.02 -19.08 -19.99
C GLU A 180 -13.83 -18.60 -18.78
N ILE A 181 -13.18 -18.36 -17.64
CA ILE A 181 -13.82 -17.95 -16.38
C ILE A 181 -12.99 -16.90 -15.63
N TRP A 182 -13.65 -15.99 -14.91
CA TRP A 182 -12.99 -15.06 -13.99
C TRP A 182 -13.03 -15.59 -12.57
N LEU A 183 -11.86 -15.74 -11.95
CA LEU A 183 -11.70 -16.19 -10.57
C LEU A 183 -10.95 -15.17 -9.72
N ASP A 184 -11.31 -15.09 -8.44
CA ASP A 184 -10.55 -14.32 -7.46
C ASP A 184 -9.19 -14.99 -7.20
N GLU A 185 -8.17 -14.21 -6.82
CA GLU A 185 -6.84 -14.73 -6.46
C GLU A 185 -6.92 -15.85 -5.41
N GLU A 186 -7.83 -15.72 -4.45
CA GLU A 186 -8.03 -16.72 -3.40
C GLU A 186 -8.58 -18.04 -3.95
N ALA A 187 -9.35 -18.00 -5.05
CA ALA A 187 -9.95 -19.16 -5.69
C ALA A 187 -8.96 -19.98 -6.51
N ILE A 188 -7.80 -19.41 -6.83
CA ILE A 188 -6.73 -20.06 -7.59
C ILE A 188 -5.58 -20.43 -6.65
N ASN A 189 -4.94 -21.57 -6.93
CA ASN A 189 -3.68 -21.97 -6.27
C ASN A 189 -2.62 -22.31 -7.32
#